data_AF-A0A0K2RG09-F1
#
_entry.id   AF-A0A0K2RG09-F1
#
_cell.length_a   1.000
_cell.length_b   1.000
_cell.length_c   1.000
_cell.angle_alpha   90.00
_cell.angle_beta   90.00
_cell.angle_gamma   90.00
#
_symmetry.space_group_name_H-M   'P 1'
#
loop_
_entity.id
_entity.type
_entity.pdbx_description
1 polymer ?
#
loop_
_entity_poly.entity_id
_entity_poly.type
_entity_poly.pdbx_seq_one_letter_code
_entity_poly.pdbx_strand_id
1 'polypeptide(L)'
;MAYRNENGPFAKRADLKKVPRLGAKAFEQCAGFLRITGGAEPLDASSVHPEAYSVARKIVAAARGAAVSSLDPQAFVDGTFGLPTVRDIMSELEKPGRDPVRHSPRRRSPRVSRRFPTSSPA
;
A
#
# COMPACT_ATOMS: atom_id res chain seq x y z
N MET A 1 -1.81 19.43 -16.28
CA MET A 1 -0.41 19.92 -16.34
C MET A 1 -0.29 21.42 -16.06
N ALA A 2 -1.20 22.28 -16.56
CA ALA A 2 -1.18 23.74 -16.35
C ALA A 2 -0.90 24.17 -14.89
N TYR A 3 -1.68 23.69 -13.91
CA TYR A 3 -1.49 24.07 -12.50
C TYR A 3 -0.08 23.79 -11.97
N ARG A 4 0.53 22.64 -12.32
CA ARG A 4 1.89 22.27 -11.88
C ARG A 4 2.97 23.13 -12.55
N ASN A 5 2.75 23.52 -13.81
CA ASN A 5 3.68 24.41 -14.51
C ASN A 5 3.70 25.81 -13.90
N GLU A 6 2.54 26.29 -13.45
CA GLU A 6 2.39 27.63 -12.88
C GLU A 6 2.75 27.71 -11.38
N ASN A 7 2.45 26.66 -10.60
CA ASN A 7 2.59 26.67 -9.14
C ASN A 7 3.71 25.75 -8.62
N GLY A 8 4.37 25.02 -9.52
CA GLY A 8 5.37 24.02 -9.16
C GLY A 8 4.77 22.68 -8.71
N PRO A 9 5.61 21.77 -8.20
CA PRO A 9 5.17 20.46 -7.71
C PRO A 9 4.28 20.58 -6.47
N PHE A 10 3.32 19.66 -6.32
CA PHE A 10 2.48 19.58 -5.13
C PHE A 10 3.28 19.06 -3.94
N ALA A 11 3.17 19.72 -2.78
CA ALA A 11 3.81 19.27 -1.55
C ALA A 11 2.94 18.25 -0.79
N LYS A 12 1.61 18.37 -0.89
CA LYS A 12 0.64 17.48 -0.24
C LYS A 12 -0.54 17.17 -1.16
N ARG A 13 -1.19 16.01 -0.99
CA ARG A 13 -2.41 15.66 -1.75
C ARG A 13 -3.53 16.67 -1.51
N ALA A 14 -3.62 17.24 -0.31
CA ALA A 14 -4.58 18.29 0.00
C ALA A 14 -4.47 19.51 -0.94
N ASP A 15 -3.28 19.80 -1.48
CA ASP A 15 -3.08 20.89 -2.43
C ASP A 15 -3.75 20.63 -3.78
N LEU A 16 -4.06 19.38 -4.13
CA LEU A 16 -4.81 19.06 -5.34
C LEU A 16 -6.21 19.67 -5.32
N LYS A 17 -6.78 19.93 -4.14
CA LYS A 17 -8.08 20.63 -4.01
C LYS A 17 -8.03 22.06 -4.53
N LYS A 18 -6.84 22.65 -4.71
CA LYS A 18 -6.65 23.98 -5.30
C LYS A 18 -6.71 23.96 -6.83
N VAL A 19 -6.67 22.79 -7.46
CA VAL A 19 -6.75 22.66 -8.91
C VAL A 19 -8.16 23.06 -9.37
N PRO A 20 -8.29 24.07 -10.26
CA PRO A 20 -9.59 24.47 -10.77
C PRO A 20 -10.33 23.28 -11.40
N ARG A 21 -11.64 23.19 -11.15
CA ARG A 21 -12.53 22.11 -11.61
C ARG A 21 -12.31 20.72 -10.99
N LEU A 22 -11.37 20.57 -10.04
CA LEU A 22 -11.29 19.35 -9.24
C LEU A 22 -12.25 19.44 -8.04
N GLY A 23 -13.46 18.91 -8.23
CA GLY A 23 -14.46 18.85 -7.15
C GLY A 23 -14.05 17.91 -6.02
N ALA A 24 -14.63 18.09 -4.82
CA ALA A 24 -14.34 17.26 -3.65
C ALA A 24 -14.56 15.76 -3.91
N LYS A 25 -15.60 15.40 -4.68
CA LYS A 25 -15.86 14.01 -5.09
C LYS A 25 -14.81 13.46 -6.05
N ALA A 26 -14.39 14.25 -7.03
CA ALA A 26 -13.32 13.84 -7.93
C ALA A 26 -12.00 13.65 -7.17
N PHE A 27 -11.70 14.54 -6.22
CA PHE A 27 -10.54 14.39 -5.34
C PHE A 27 -10.62 13.10 -4.52
N GLU A 28 -11.73 12.83 -3.86
CA GLU A 28 -11.96 11.61 -3.07
C GLU A 28 -11.75 10.34 -3.91
N GLN A 29 -12.27 10.29 -5.13
CA GLN A 29 -12.10 9.11 -5.99
C GLN A 29 -10.66 8.94 -6.50
N CYS A 30 -9.95 10.03 -6.73
CA CYS A 30 -8.61 9.97 -7.32
C CYS A 30 -7.47 9.96 -6.30
N ALA A 31 -7.69 10.42 -5.07
CA ALA A 31 -6.62 10.68 -4.10
C ALA A 31 -5.81 9.42 -3.75
N GLY A 32 -6.41 8.24 -3.77
CA GLY A 32 -5.72 6.96 -3.49
C GLY A 32 -4.78 6.51 -4.62
N PHE A 33 -5.01 7.01 -5.84
CA PHE A 33 -4.20 6.66 -7.02
C PHE A 33 -3.07 7.65 -7.29
N LEU A 34 -3.20 8.89 -6.82
CA LEU A 34 -2.22 9.95 -7.03
C LEU A 34 -1.08 9.82 -6.04
N ARG A 35 0.16 9.73 -6.53
CA ARG A 35 1.36 9.66 -5.67
C ARG A 35 2.12 10.97 -5.72
N ILE A 36 2.55 11.46 -4.55
CA ILE A 36 3.42 12.63 -4.42
C ILE A 36 4.72 12.16 -3.76
N THR A 37 5.79 12.11 -4.55
CA THR A 37 7.14 11.74 -4.07
C THR A 37 7.89 12.99 -3.62
N GLY A 38 8.60 12.89 -2.49
CA GLY A 38 9.33 14.04 -1.92
C GLY A 38 8.44 15.15 -1.37
N GLY A 39 7.14 14.88 -1.17
CA GLY A 39 6.21 15.79 -0.54
C GLY A 39 6.46 15.92 0.97
N ALA A 40 5.76 16.88 1.58
CA ALA A 40 5.83 17.10 3.03
C ALA A 40 5.12 16.00 3.85
N GLU A 41 4.24 15.23 3.20
CA GLU A 41 3.54 14.10 3.81
C GLU A 41 4.09 12.77 3.26
N PRO A 42 4.81 11.97 4.06
CA PRO A 42 5.38 10.69 3.61
C PRO A 42 4.32 9.68 3.14
N LEU A 43 3.11 9.73 3.71
CA LEU A 43 2.00 8.84 3.33
C LEU A 43 1.48 9.13 1.92
N ASP A 44 1.69 10.32 1.37
CA ASP A 44 1.26 10.68 0.01
C ASP A 44 2.06 9.92 -1.08
N ALA A 45 3.19 9.31 -0.73
CA ALA A 45 3.96 8.43 -1.61
C ALA A 45 3.37 7.01 -1.68
N SER A 46 2.51 6.63 -0.73
CA SER A 46 1.86 5.32 -0.64
C SER A 46 0.48 5.30 -1.31
N SER A 47 -0.11 4.12 -1.50
CA SER A 47 -1.49 4.01 -2.01
C SER A 47 -2.56 4.20 -0.92
N VAL A 48 -2.15 4.55 0.32
CA VAL A 48 -3.07 4.80 1.44
C VAL A 48 -3.92 6.03 1.13
N HIS A 49 -5.24 5.89 1.21
CA HIS A 49 -6.17 7.00 0.98
C HIS A 49 -6.14 8.01 2.15
N PRO A 50 -6.33 9.34 1.92
CA PRO A 50 -6.32 10.34 2.99
C PRO A 50 -7.32 10.09 4.14
N GLU A 51 -8.42 9.39 3.88
CA GLU A 51 -9.38 9.01 4.93
C GLU A 51 -8.74 8.10 5.99
N ALA A 52 -7.78 7.27 5.58
CA ALA A 52 -7.09 6.29 6.42
C ALA A 52 -5.83 6.85 7.07
N TYR A 53 -5.52 8.15 6.92
CA TYR A 53 -4.31 8.76 7.49
C TYR A 53 -4.30 8.70 9.01
N SER A 54 -5.47 8.79 9.64
CA SER A 54 -5.61 8.65 11.09
C SER A 54 -5.06 7.30 11.57
N VAL A 55 -5.48 6.20 10.95
CA VAL A 55 -5.03 4.84 11.27
C VAL A 55 -3.58 4.61 10.85
N ALA A 56 -3.21 5.02 9.63
CA ALA A 56 -1.84 4.87 9.14
C ALA A 56 -0.82 5.56 10.05
N ARG A 57 -1.10 6.78 10.51
CA ARG A 57 -0.23 7.49 11.47
C ARG A 57 -0.14 6.77 12.81
N LYS A 58 -1.24 6.21 13.34
CA LYS A 58 -1.20 5.41 14.58
C LYS A 58 -0.30 4.19 14.42
N ILE A 59 -0.39 3.50 13.29
CA ILE A 59 0.45 2.33 12.98
C ILE A 59 1.93 2.73 12.92
N VAL A 60 2.27 3.79 12.17
CA VAL A 60 3.66 4.29 12.08
C VAL A 60 4.19 4.73 13.45
N ALA A 61 3.37 5.43 14.23
CA ALA A 61 3.73 5.86 15.58
C ALA A 61 3.94 4.67 16.54
N ALA A 62 3.12 3.62 16.44
CA ALA A 62 3.25 2.41 17.22
C ALA A 62 4.48 1.58 16.82
N ALA A 63 4.84 1.58 15.53
CA ALA A 63 6.01 0.87 15.03
C ALA A 63 7.30 1.47 15.61
N ARG A 64 7.35 2.78 15.89
CA ARG A 64 8.53 3.47 16.47
C ARG A 64 9.85 3.16 15.73
N GLY A 65 9.78 2.98 14.41
CA GLY A 65 10.93 2.62 13.57
C GLY A 65 11.20 1.11 13.43
N ALA A 66 10.45 0.25 14.12
CA ALA A 66 10.41 -1.18 13.88
C ALA A 66 9.57 -1.53 12.64
N ALA A 67 9.64 -2.79 12.21
CA ALA A 67 8.84 -3.29 11.10
C ALA A 67 7.35 -3.25 11.45
N VAL A 68 6.54 -2.63 10.60
CA VAL A 68 5.07 -2.53 10.77
C VAL A 68 4.44 -3.92 10.85
N SER A 69 5.00 -4.91 10.14
CA SER A 69 4.57 -6.31 10.16
C SER A 69 4.72 -7.01 11.52
N SER A 70 5.42 -6.41 12.49
CA SER A 70 5.54 -6.93 13.86
C SER A 70 4.41 -6.48 14.79
N LEU A 71 3.55 -5.56 14.36
CA LEU A 71 2.42 -5.07 15.15
C LEU A 71 1.19 -5.97 14.95
N ASP A 72 0.31 -6.02 15.95
CA ASP A 72 -0.98 -6.69 15.85
C ASP A 72 -1.98 -5.81 15.06
N PRO A 73 -2.49 -6.24 13.89
CA PRO A 73 -3.47 -5.48 13.13
C PRO A 73 -4.80 -5.27 13.88
N GLN A 74 -5.17 -6.18 14.80
CA GLN A 74 -6.44 -6.03 15.54
C GLN A 74 -6.46 -4.79 16.43
N ALA A 75 -5.30 -4.34 16.91
CA ALA A 75 -5.17 -3.14 17.73
C ALA A 75 -5.52 -1.83 17.00
N PHE A 76 -5.61 -1.86 15.67
CA PHE A 76 -5.87 -0.68 14.84
C PHE A 76 -7.21 -0.74 14.11
N VAL A 77 -8.00 -1.79 14.33
CA VAL A 77 -9.38 -1.89 13.82
C VAL A 77 -10.25 -0.90 14.59
N ASP A 78 -11.08 -0.17 13.86
CA ASP A 78 -12.09 0.70 14.45
C ASP A 78 -13.42 0.55 13.71
N GLY A 79 -14.44 1.32 14.12
CA GLY A 79 -15.77 1.27 13.49
C GLY A 79 -15.80 1.74 12.04
N THR A 80 -14.72 2.36 11.54
CA THR A 80 -14.59 2.87 10.17
C THR A 80 -13.73 1.95 9.30
N PHE A 81 -12.67 1.38 9.87
CA PHE A 81 -11.69 0.54 9.17
C PHE A 81 -11.66 -0.87 9.78
N GLY A 82 -12.19 -1.83 9.03
CA GLY A 82 -12.14 -3.25 9.38
C GLY A 82 -10.74 -3.85 9.26
N LEU A 83 -10.57 -5.05 9.82
CA LEU A 83 -9.32 -5.82 9.77
C LEU A 83 -8.71 -6.00 8.37
N PRO A 84 -9.48 -6.26 7.29
CA PRO A 84 -8.92 -6.34 5.94
C PRO A 84 -8.25 -5.03 5.53
N THR A 85 -8.93 -3.90 5.72
CA THR A 85 -8.42 -2.57 5.37
C THR A 85 -7.17 -2.21 6.17
N VAL A 86 -7.15 -2.52 7.46
CA VAL A 86 -5.97 -2.30 8.31
C VAL A 86 -4.77 -3.09 7.80
N ARG A 87 -4.95 -4.36 7.43
CA ARG A 87 -3.87 -5.19 6.87
C ARG A 87 -3.35 -4.65 5.53
N ASP A 88 -4.23 -4.13 4.69
CA ASP A 88 -3.84 -3.51 3.42
C ASP A 88 -3.02 -2.24 3.68
N ILE A 89 -3.44 -1.39 4.63
CA ILE A 89 -2.69 -0.21 5.04
C ILE A 89 -1.30 -0.60 5.57
N MET A 90 -1.21 -1.59 6.46
CA MET A 90 0.08 -2.07 6.98
C MET A 90 0.99 -2.59 5.86
N SER A 91 0.43 -3.29 4.87
CA SER A 91 1.17 -3.80 3.72
C SER A 91 1.69 -2.67 2.81
N GLU A 92 0.91 -1.62 2.61
CA GLU A 92 1.36 -0.42 1.87
C GLU A 92 2.42 0.38 2.64
N LEU A 93 2.32 0.46 3.96
CA LEU A 93 3.32 1.13 4.80
C LEU A 93 4.67 0.39 4.79
N GLU A 94 4.64 -0.94 4.74
CA GLU A 94 5.86 -1.76 4.62
C GLU A 94 6.50 -1.66 3.24
N LYS A 95 5.68 -1.51 2.18
CA LYS A 95 6.14 -1.40 0.79
C LYS A 95 5.31 -0.35 0.02
N PRO A 96 5.66 0.94 0.11
CA PRO A 96 4.89 2.00 -0.53
C PRO A 96 4.88 1.83 -2.05
N GLY A 97 3.68 1.79 -2.65
CA GLY A 97 3.51 1.67 -4.09
C GLY A 97 3.57 0.24 -4.61
N ARG A 98 3.18 -0.75 -3.79
CA ARG A 98 3.07 -2.13 -4.23
C ARG A 98 2.04 -2.23 -5.36
N ASP A 99 2.44 -2.84 -6.46
CA ASP A 99 1.55 -3.05 -7.59
C ASP A 99 0.53 -4.19 -7.27
N PRO A 100 -0.79 -3.94 -7.41
CA PRO A 100 -1.83 -4.90 -7.05
C PRO A 100 -1.87 -6.14 -7.96
N VAL A 101 -1.16 -6.17 -9.10
CA VAL A 101 -1.23 -7.27 -10.09
C VAL A 101 -0.53 -8.55 -9.63
N ARG A 102 0.23 -8.55 -8.52
CA ARG A 102 1.00 -9.74 -8.09
C ARG A 102 0.23 -10.70 -7.18
N HIS A 103 -0.91 -11.23 -7.64
CA HIS A 103 -1.43 -12.52 -7.16
C HIS A 103 -1.00 -13.64 -8.12
N SER A 104 0.29 -13.97 -8.15
CA SER A 104 0.72 -15.24 -8.76
C SER A 104 0.75 -16.30 -7.65
N PRO A 105 -0.12 -17.32 -7.68
CA PRO A 105 0.08 -18.48 -6.82
C PRO A 105 1.39 -19.13 -7.23
N ARG A 106 2.40 -19.10 -6.34
CA ARG A 106 3.63 -19.88 -6.54
C ARG A 106 3.22 -21.35 -6.58
N ARG A 107 3.04 -21.92 -7.78
CA ARG A 107 2.94 -23.37 -7.99
C ARG A 107 4.15 -24.02 -7.34
N ARG A 108 3.96 -24.70 -6.22
CA ARG A 108 4.94 -25.66 -5.71
C ARG A 108 4.95 -26.84 -6.69
N SER A 109 5.99 -26.95 -7.49
CA SER A 109 6.24 -28.15 -8.28
C SER A 109 6.53 -29.32 -7.33
N PRO A 110 5.84 -30.47 -7.42
CA PRO A 110 6.29 -31.68 -6.76
C PRO A 110 7.56 -32.15 -7.47
N ARG A 111 8.67 -32.29 -6.73
CA ARG A 111 9.89 -32.96 -7.20
C ARG A 111 9.50 -34.37 -7.67
N VAL A 112 9.65 -34.64 -8.97
CA VAL A 112 9.62 -35.99 -9.53
C VAL A 112 10.79 -36.77 -8.94
N SER A 113 10.52 -37.68 -8.00
CA SER A 113 11.52 -38.68 -7.60
C SER A 113 11.60 -39.74 -8.69
N ARG A 114 12.63 -39.67 -9.52
CA ARG A 114 13.00 -40.77 -10.43
C ARG A 114 13.44 -41.96 -9.55
N ARG A 115 12.64 -43.04 -9.52
CA ARG A 115 13.12 -44.36 -9.09
C ARG A 115 13.44 -45.16 -10.34
N PHE A 116 14.71 -45.49 -10.52
CA PHE A 116 15.18 -46.47 -11.50
C PHE A 116 14.87 -47.88 -10.99
N PRO A 117 14.38 -48.82 -11.83
CA PRO A 117 14.37 -50.23 -11.49
C PRO A 117 15.74 -50.86 -11.82
N THR A 118 16.43 -51.38 -10.81
CA THR A 118 17.56 -52.29 -11.01
C THR A 118 17.03 -53.72 -11.07
N SER A 119 17.19 -54.36 -12.22
CA SER A 119 16.93 -55.78 -12.46
C SER A 119 17.84 -56.66 -11.60
N SER A 120 17.24 -57.71 -11.01
CA SER A 120 17.88 -58.75 -10.19
C SER A 120 18.69 -59.74 -11.06
N PRO A 121 19.79 -60.33 -10.56
CA PRO A 121 20.61 -61.26 -11.33
C PRO A 121 20.11 -62.71 -11.20
N ALA A 122 20.44 -63.52 -12.22
CA ALA A 122 20.50 -64.98 -12.18
C ALA A 122 21.98 -65.40 -12.30
#